data_AF-A0A661S9U4-F1
#
_entry.id   AF-A0A661S9U4-F1
#
_cell.length_a   1.000
_cell.length_b   1.000
_cell.length_c   1.000
_cell.angle_alpha   90.00
_cell.angle_beta   90.00
_cell.angle_gamma   90.00
#
_symmetry.space_group_name_H-M   'P 1'
#
loop_
_entity.id
_entity.type
_entity.pdbx_description
1 polymer ?
#
loop_
_entity_poly.entity_id
_entity_poly.type
_entity_poly.pdbx_seq_one_letter_code
_entity_poly.pdbx_strand_id
1 'polypeptide(L)' 'MFENLSDRLDLAFKKLKGHGTLNEKNINDGLKQVRMALLEADVNYKVAKSVISDIKDRALG' A
#
# COMPACT_ATOMS: atom_id res chain seq x y z
N MET A 1 -11.62 -7.99 20.57
CA MET A 1 -11.35 -8.26 19.13
C MET A 1 -10.93 -7.01 18.37
N PHE A 2 -11.65 -5.89 18.50
CA PHE A 2 -11.28 -4.62 17.85
C PHE A 2 -9.95 -4.03 18.37
N GLU A 3 -9.63 -4.19 19.65
CA GLU A 3 -8.36 -3.72 20.23
C GLU A 3 -7.12 -4.41 19.63
N ASN A 4 -7.22 -5.70 19.30
CA ASN A 4 -6.11 -6.45 18.69
C ASN A 4 -5.79 -5.94 17.27
N LEU A 5 -6.79 -5.40 16.58
CA LEU A 5 -6.62 -4.77 15.27
C LEU A 5 -5.94 -3.40 15.39
N SER A 6 -6.34 -2.60 16.39
CA SER A 6 -5.71 -1.30 16.68
C SER A 6 -4.23 -1.44 17.00
N ASP A 7 -3.85 -2.40 17.85
CA ASP A 7 -2.44 -2.64 18.21
C ASP A 7 -1.58 -3.04 17.00
N ARG A 8 -2.16 -3.84 16.08
CA ARG A 8 -1.47 -4.26 14.85
C ARG A 8 -1.27 -3.10 13.87
N LEU A 9 -2.24 -2.20 13.78
CA LEU A 9 -2.15 -1.01 12.96
C LEU A 9 -1.11 -0.03 13.51
N ASP A 10 -1.07 0.20 14.82
CA ASP A 10 -0.06 1.05 15.46
C ASP A 10 1.37 0.55 15.24
N LEU A 11 1.59 -0.76 15.30
CA LEU A 11 2.88 -1.37 15.01
C LEU A 11 3.29 -1.20 13.54
N ALA A 12 2.33 -1.31 12.61
CA ALA A 12 2.57 -1.10 11.19
C ALA A 12 2.92 0.37 10.90
N PHE A 13 2.19 1.32 11.50
CA PHE A 13 2.49 2.74 11.38
C PHE A 13 3.85 3.10 11.99
N LYS A 14 4.22 2.50 13.13
CA LYS A 14 5.57 2.68 13.72
C LYS A 14 6.68 2.18 12.79
N LYS A 15 6.49 1.05 12.12
CA LYS A 15 7.46 0.52 11.13
C LYS A 15 7.56 1.41 9.89
N LEU A 16 6.43 1.93 9.40
CA LEU A 16 6.40 2.86 8.27
C LEU A 16 7.06 4.21 8.62
N LYS A 17 6.84 4.72 9.84
CA LYS A 17 7.50 5.92 10.36
C LYS A 17 9.00 5.73 10.60
N GLY A 18 9.46 4.48 10.75
CA GLY A 18 10.87 4.12 10.96
C GLY A 18 11.72 4.09 9.68
N HIS A 19 11.10 4.15 8.50
CA HIS A 19 11.80 4.33 7.24
C HIS A 19 11.74 5.81 6.84
N GLY A 20 12.76 6.56 7.24
CA GLY A 20 12.88 8.02 7.06
C GLY A 20 12.90 8.52 5.61
N THR A 21 12.81 7.63 4.62
CA THR A 21 12.69 7.97 3.20
C THR A 21 11.93 6.88 2.44
N LEU A 22 10.80 7.26 1.86
CA LEU A 22 10.11 6.47 0.84
C LEU A 22 10.94 6.51 -0.45
N ASN A 23 11.70 5.45 -0.71
CA ASN A 23 12.43 5.31 -1.98
C ASN A 23 11.50 4.71 -3.06
N GLU A 24 11.70 5.11 -4.32
CA GLU A 24 10.99 4.57 -5.50
C GLU A 24 10.91 3.04 -5.53
N LYS A 25 11.98 2.37 -5.09
CA LYS A 25 12.04 0.91 -5.04
C LYS A 25 11.02 0.32 -4.05
N ASN A 26 10.92 0.91 -2.86
CA ASN A 26 10.00 0.46 -1.82
C ASN A 26 8.54 0.77 -2.20
N ILE A 27 8.30 1.91 -2.85
CA ILE A 27 6.98 2.28 -3.38
C ILE A 27 6.53 1.28 -4.44
N ASN A 28 7.38 0.98 -5.43
CA ASN A 28 7.05 0.04 -6.50
C ASN A 28 6.80 -1.39 -5.95
N ASP A 29 7.60 -1.85 -4.98
CA ASP A 29 7.39 -3.15 -4.35
C ASP A 29 6.06 -3.20 -3.57
N GLY A 30 5.71 -2.13 -2.86
CA GLY A 30 4.41 -2.01 -2.17
C GLY A 30 3.23 -2.00 -3.13
N LEU A 31 3.30 -1.19 -4.19
CA LEU A 31 2.25 -1.11 -5.22
C LEU A 31 2.01 -2.46 -5.92
N LYS A 32 3.05 -3.28 -6.06
CA LYS A 32 2.95 -4.62 -6.66
C LYS A 32 2.11 -5.56 -5.79
N GLN A 33 2.26 -5.48 -4.47
CA GLN A 33 1.45 -6.25 -3.53
C GLN A 33 0.00 -5.76 -3.50
N VAL A 34 -0.20 -4.43 -3.50
CA VAL A 34 -1.54 -3.82 -3.61
C VAL A 34 -2.26 -4.28 -4.87
N ARG A 35 -1.55 -4.41 -6.00
CA ARG A 35 -2.13 -4.94 -7.24
C ARG A 35 -2.64 -6.36 -7.11
N MET A 36 -1.85 -7.24 -6.48
CA MET A 36 -2.24 -8.63 -6.29
C MET A 36 -3.48 -8.72 -5.39
N ALA A 37 -3.49 -7.99 -4.28
CA ALA A 37 -4.64 -7.95 -3.37
C ALA A 37 -5.92 -7.44 -4.05
N LEU A 38 -5.81 -6.42 -4.92
CA LEU A 38 -6.96 -5.93 -5.68
C LEU A 38 -7.51 -6.96 -6.68
N LEU A 39 -6.63 -7.72 -7.33
CA LEU A 39 -7.05 -8.78 -8.26
C LEU A 39 -7.64 -9.99 -7.54
N GLU A 40 -7.10 -10.36 -6.37
CA GLU A 40 -7.65 -11.41 -5.50
C GLU A 40 -9.03 -11.06 -4.94
N ALA A 41 -9.33 -9.77 -4.80
CA ALA A 41 -10.63 -9.26 -4.35
C ALA A 41 -11.66 -9.10 -5.49
N ASP A 42 -11.45 -9.72 -6.65
CA ASP A 42 -12.32 -9.65 -7.85
C ASP A 42 -12.53 -8.22 -8.40
N VAL A 43 -11.56 -7.31 -8.20
CA VAL A 43 -11.61 -5.97 -8.79
C VAL A 43 -11.22 -6.03 -10.26
N ASN A 44 -11.95 -5.31 -11.11
CA ASN A 44 -11.64 -5.20 -12.52
C ASN A 44 -10.21 -4.65 -12.74
N TYR A 45 -9.43 -5.36 -13.55
CA TYR A 45 -8.05 -4.99 -13.89
C TYR A 45 -7.87 -3.52 -14.30
N LYS A 46 -8.81 -2.97 -15.07
CA LYS A 46 -8.75 -1.56 -15.51
C LYS A 46 -8.84 -0.58 -14.33
N VAL A 47 -9.71 -0.88 -13.37
CA VAL A 47 -9.88 -0.08 -12.15
C VAL A 47 -8.64 -0.22 -11.26
N ALA A 48 -8.18 -1.45 -11.02
CA ALA A 48 -6.99 -1.71 -10.22
C ALA A 48 -5.74 -1.01 -10.79
N LYS A 49 -5.59 -1.00 -12.12
CA LYS A 49 -4.49 -0.30 -12.80
C LYS A 49 -4.58 1.22 -12.63
N SER A 50 -5.77 1.83 -12.77
CA SER A 50 -5.96 3.27 -12.57
C SER A 50 -5.60 3.67 -11.14
N VAL A 51 -6.15 2.95 -10.16
CA VAL A 51 -5.90 3.20 -8.72
C VAL A 51 -4.41 3.15 -8.40
N ILE A 52 -3.69 2.16 -8.94
CA ILE A 52 -2.25 2.05 -8.71
C ILE A 52 -1.46 3.17 -9.38
N SER A 53 -1.87 3.61 -10.57
CA SER A 53 -1.25 4.74 -11.25
C SER A 53 -1.40 6.01 -10.42
N ASP A 54 -2.62 6.29 -9.94
CA ASP A 54 -2.92 7.48 -9.13
C ASP A 54 -2.15 7.49 -7.81
N ILE A 55 -2.02 6.32 -7.16
CA ILE A 55 -1.23 6.19 -5.92
C ILE A 55 0.26 6.38 -6.22
N LYS A 56 0.76 5.85 -7.34
CA LYS A 56 2.16 6.02 -7.73
C LYS A 56 2.50 7.49 -7.98
N ASP A 57 1.66 8.20 -8.71
CA ASP A 57 1.88 9.61 -9.03
C ASP A 57 1.87 10.47 -7.77
N ARG A 58 0.96 10.20 -6.82
CA ARG A 58 0.93 10.87 -5.50
C ARG A 58 2.09 10.51 -4.57
N ALA A 59 2.74 9.37 -4.78
CA ALA A 59 3.85 8.93 -3.95
C ALA A 59 5.21 9.40 -4.48
N LEU A 60 5.28 9.77 -5.76
CA LEU A 60 6.49 10.31 -6.42
C LEU A 60 6.48 11.82 -6.59
N GLY A 61 5.30 12.46 -6.57
CA GLY A 61 5.14 13.92 -6.54
C GLY A 61 5.10 14.47 -5.13
#